data_AF-A0ABD3NQ37-F1
#
_entry.id   AF-A0ABD3NQ37-F1
#
_cell.length_a   1.000
_cell.length_b   1.000
_cell.length_c   1.000
_cell.angle_alpha   90.00
_cell.angle_beta   90.00
_cell.angle_gamma   90.00
#
_symmetry.space_group_name_H-M   'P 1'
#
loop_
_entity.id
_entity.type
_entity.pdbx_description
1 polymer ?
#
loop_
_entity_poly.entity_id
_entity_poly.type
_entity_poly.pdbx_seq_one_letter_code
_entity_poly.pdbx_strand_id
1 'polypeptide(L)'
;MTRIGTSFALATAILSYAQVAVSTPAPTTKSPTKAPTKAPTKAPTKAPTKAPTSSPTAYAGTGEWYADTSGGTRYCKKDCATGEDAQCSGVNHNTASWLQDTYATAAACCAAKYSYLDTDFCADRSLAAPVGTNKYYADLASGGCKKDDAPLVSTQFGSGTLFATAAACCTGALGWLSSDFCQSRSEGHATGYHGKWYVDYQNMVCKKDCAVASANPECKPQTDGSTSNTLFADASSCCTGKLGWITNSICTSVSNTGTAAAATGTSKYYADYSSSPARCAKDCNTAGDPTCGGILSNVAGVQMFDTVASCCSAKFGWMDSTRCAALTTGTSTNKWYVNYQTNTCKQDCLPAGTGPCGGAPADLSLQLFDSAATCCSTKLGWVQAATCTASSTGGTAAASTGTLKFYADYSAGTCKKDCTKASTSPECGGVLTNTAGEQLFDTAAACCSAKFGWINKDLCTAMGTGGYTNKYYVDYQSNSCKQDCAAAAGTNCGGNPGDKSMQLFDTAAACCSSKLSYVNQASCTSKSTTGTATAAAAATGSGKWYVDWSISKCVKDCTSGTGCGGLAETWENAEYTSWNACCDARLSWVKDADCHL
;
A
#
# COMPACT_ATOMS: atom_id res chain seq x y z
N MET A 1 5.29 -33.64 28.98
CA MET A 1 4.48 -34.81 28.61
C MET A 1 3.39 -34.35 27.64
N THR A 2 3.21 -35.12 26.55
CA THR A 2 2.03 -35.16 25.63
C THR A 2 1.83 -33.92 24.73
N ARG A 3 2.29 -33.89 23.47
CA ARG A 3 1.85 -34.54 22.20
C ARG A 3 0.39 -34.26 21.78
N ILE A 4 0.27 -33.63 20.59
CA ILE A 4 -0.61 -33.81 19.39
C ILE A 4 -0.42 -32.48 18.62
N GLY A 5 -0.06 -32.35 17.34
CA GLY A 5 -0.16 -33.21 16.18
C GLY A 5 -0.89 -32.42 15.09
N THR A 6 -0.25 -32.08 13.97
CA THR A 6 -0.90 -31.91 12.64
C THR A 6 0.16 -31.72 11.55
N SER A 7 0.02 -32.56 10.54
CA SER A 7 0.83 -32.68 9.33
C SER A 7 0.38 -31.67 8.27
N PHE A 8 1.30 -31.15 7.45
CA PHE A 8 1.02 -30.80 6.06
C PHE A 8 2.24 -31.07 5.18
N ALA A 9 1.95 -31.69 4.04
CA ALA A 9 2.89 -32.23 3.08
C ALA A 9 3.52 -31.16 2.19
N LEU A 10 4.77 -31.38 1.77
CA LEU A 10 5.25 -30.90 0.48
C LEU A 10 6.20 -31.93 -0.13
N ALA A 11 5.76 -32.47 -1.27
CA ALA A 11 6.53 -33.34 -2.14
C ALA A 11 7.51 -32.48 -2.95
N THR A 12 8.81 -32.74 -2.82
CA THR A 12 9.84 -32.23 -3.74
C THR A 12 10.28 -33.36 -4.67
N ALA A 13 9.90 -33.25 -5.94
CA ALA A 13 10.40 -34.05 -7.03
C ALA A 13 11.88 -33.68 -7.31
N ILE A 14 12.77 -34.67 -7.24
CA ILE A 14 14.17 -34.54 -7.64
C ILE A 14 14.26 -34.94 -9.12
N LEU A 15 14.52 -33.96 -9.99
CA LEU A 15 14.89 -34.19 -11.38
C LEU A 15 16.42 -34.34 -11.44
N SER A 16 16.89 -35.59 -11.42
CA SER A 16 18.29 -35.94 -11.71
C SER A 16 18.43 -36.24 -13.21
N TYR A 17 19.12 -35.35 -13.93
CA TYR A 17 19.46 -35.54 -15.34
C TYR A 17 20.85 -36.18 -15.46
N ALA A 18 20.91 -37.20 -16.31
CA ALA A 18 22.03 -38.10 -16.55
C ALA A 18 23.22 -37.44 -17.28
N GLN A 19 24.44 -37.82 -16.92
CA GLN A 19 25.63 -37.65 -17.75
C GLN A 19 26.02 -39.01 -18.36
N VAL A 20 25.97 -39.08 -19.69
CA VAL A 20 26.43 -40.23 -20.49
C VAL A 20 27.92 -40.06 -20.75
N ALA A 21 28.73 -40.97 -20.20
CA ALA A 21 30.14 -41.12 -20.54
C ALA A 21 30.27 -41.98 -21.80
N VAL A 22 30.96 -41.47 -22.83
CA VAL A 22 31.32 -42.23 -24.03
C VAL A 22 32.83 -42.49 -24.01
N SER A 23 33.19 -43.74 -23.76
CA SER A 23 34.54 -44.28 -23.83
C SER A 23 34.90 -44.67 -25.27
N THR A 24 36.03 -44.21 -25.79
CA THR A 24 36.56 -44.60 -27.11
C THR A 24 37.75 -45.55 -26.95
N PRO A 25 37.84 -46.68 -27.70
CA PRO A 25 38.88 -47.69 -27.50
C PRO A 25 40.14 -47.46 -28.38
N ALA A 26 41.28 -47.94 -27.86
CA ALA A 26 42.59 -47.94 -28.50
C ALA A 26 42.70 -48.94 -29.67
N PRO A 27 43.56 -48.68 -30.69
CA PRO A 27 43.92 -49.69 -31.67
C PRO A 27 45.27 -50.36 -31.35
N THR A 28 45.29 -51.65 -31.68
CA THR A 28 46.32 -52.65 -31.39
C THR A 28 47.36 -52.78 -32.51
N THR A 29 48.60 -53.04 -32.10
CA THR A 29 49.75 -53.39 -32.95
C THR A 29 49.68 -54.84 -33.43
N LYS A 30 49.95 -55.07 -34.73
CA LYS A 30 50.32 -56.39 -35.27
C LYS A 30 51.50 -56.30 -36.24
N SER A 31 52.57 -57.02 -35.89
CA SER A 31 53.56 -57.67 -36.79
C SER A 31 53.05 -59.11 -37.06
N PRO A 32 53.59 -60.01 -37.93
CA PRO A 32 54.89 -59.99 -38.64
C PRO A 32 54.98 -60.70 -40.04
N THR A 33 56.17 -60.67 -40.65
CA THR A 33 56.89 -61.70 -41.48
C THR A 33 56.40 -62.19 -42.86
N LYS A 34 57.27 -62.08 -43.89
CA LYS A 34 57.88 -63.22 -44.65
C LYS A 34 58.92 -62.81 -45.72
N ALA A 35 60.11 -63.43 -45.65
CA ALA A 35 61.05 -63.71 -46.75
C ALA A 35 60.67 -65.07 -47.42
N PRO A 36 61.43 -65.70 -48.37
CA PRO A 36 62.63 -65.31 -49.15
C PRO A 36 62.48 -65.64 -50.68
N THR A 37 63.55 -65.52 -51.50
CA THR A 37 64.17 -66.63 -52.30
C THR A 37 64.80 -66.26 -53.68
N LYS A 38 66.11 -66.56 -53.78
CA LYS A 38 67.00 -67.05 -54.89
C LYS A 38 67.39 -66.24 -56.15
N ALA A 39 68.72 -66.29 -56.38
CA ALA A 39 69.47 -66.10 -57.63
C ALA A 39 69.26 -67.25 -58.64
N PRO A 40 69.59 -67.13 -59.96
CA PRO A 40 70.98 -67.36 -60.43
C PRO A 40 71.45 -66.64 -61.74
N THR A 41 72.75 -66.34 -61.78
CA THR A 41 73.78 -66.59 -62.83
C THR A 41 73.54 -66.35 -64.33
N LYS A 42 74.37 -65.48 -64.96
CA LYS A 42 75.30 -65.78 -66.11
C LYS A 42 76.09 -64.54 -66.59
N ALA A 43 77.40 -64.71 -66.82
CA ALA A 43 78.25 -63.87 -67.69
C ALA A 43 78.19 -64.43 -69.14
N PRO A 44 78.39 -63.66 -70.24
CA PRO A 44 79.73 -63.19 -70.67
C PRO A 44 79.82 -61.88 -71.54
N THR A 45 80.93 -61.16 -71.37
CA THR A 45 81.88 -60.62 -72.39
C THR A 45 81.44 -59.71 -73.56
N LYS A 46 81.92 -58.44 -73.58
CA LYS A 46 82.89 -57.85 -74.56
C LYS A 46 83.12 -56.34 -74.31
N ALA A 47 84.38 -55.93 -74.22
CA ALA A 47 84.87 -54.53 -74.34
C ALA A 47 85.06 -54.17 -75.85
N PRO A 48 85.51 -52.95 -76.29
CA PRO A 48 85.93 -51.75 -75.55
C PRO A 48 85.55 -50.36 -76.19
N THR A 49 85.83 -49.28 -75.43
CA THR A 49 86.24 -47.90 -75.85
C THR A 49 85.23 -46.85 -76.34
N LYS A 50 85.09 -45.76 -75.56
CA LYS A 50 85.42 -44.38 -75.97
C LYS A 50 85.72 -43.49 -74.74
N ALA A 51 86.61 -42.53 -74.96
CA ALA A 51 87.33 -41.67 -74.01
C ALA A 51 86.46 -40.95 -72.94
N PRO A 52 87.05 -40.56 -71.79
CA PRO A 52 86.35 -39.79 -70.76
C PRO A 52 85.94 -38.44 -71.33
N THR A 53 84.64 -38.20 -71.41
CA THR A 53 84.11 -36.85 -71.52
C THR A 53 84.56 -36.10 -70.27
N SER A 54 85.14 -34.92 -70.48
CA SER A 54 85.56 -33.95 -69.46
C SER A 54 84.67 -33.98 -68.21
N SER A 55 85.31 -34.00 -67.04
CA SER A 55 84.65 -33.84 -65.73
C SER A 55 83.59 -32.75 -65.82
N PRO A 56 82.35 -32.97 -65.35
CA PRO A 56 81.32 -31.94 -65.42
C PRO A 56 81.87 -30.68 -64.77
N THR A 57 81.80 -29.56 -65.50
CA THR A 57 82.05 -28.24 -64.93
C THR A 57 81.14 -28.13 -63.72
N ALA A 58 81.73 -28.08 -62.51
CA ALA A 58 80.96 -27.96 -61.28
C ALA A 58 80.12 -26.69 -61.40
N TYR A 59 78.80 -26.83 -61.25
CA TYR A 59 77.91 -25.68 -61.25
C TYR A 59 78.26 -24.79 -60.06
N ALA A 60 78.79 -23.59 -60.33
CA ALA A 60 79.21 -22.66 -59.29
C ALA A 60 78.03 -21.88 -58.66
N GLY A 61 76.84 -21.97 -59.25
CA GLY A 61 75.70 -21.09 -58.94
C GLY A 61 75.73 -19.78 -59.71
N THR A 62 74.56 -19.15 -59.81
CA THR A 62 74.40 -17.80 -60.38
C THR A 62 74.72 -16.70 -59.37
N GLY A 63 74.69 -17.00 -58.07
CA GLY A 63 74.79 -16.02 -56.99
C GLY A 63 73.50 -15.21 -56.78
N GLU A 64 72.47 -15.46 -57.60
CA GLU A 64 71.18 -14.78 -57.54
C GLU A 64 70.20 -15.46 -56.57
N TRP A 65 69.15 -14.72 -56.21
CA TRP A 65 68.11 -15.17 -55.29
C TRP A 65 66.88 -15.63 -56.06
N TYR A 66 66.27 -16.71 -55.62
CA TYR A 66 65.03 -17.24 -56.18
C TYR A 66 64.05 -17.64 -55.07
N ALA A 67 62.76 -17.60 -55.39
CA ALA A 67 61.71 -18.04 -54.47
C ALA A 67 61.71 -19.58 -54.36
N ASP A 68 61.95 -20.11 -53.16
CA ASP A 68 61.86 -21.55 -52.95
C ASP A 68 60.42 -21.95 -52.64
N THR A 69 59.79 -22.66 -53.55
CA THR A 69 58.44 -23.22 -53.35
C THR A 69 58.47 -24.66 -52.84
N SER A 70 59.65 -25.26 -52.70
CA SER A 70 59.82 -26.62 -52.21
C SER A 70 59.83 -26.65 -50.67
N GLY A 71 59.11 -27.59 -50.07
CA GLY A 71 59.11 -27.77 -48.60
C GLY A 71 58.23 -26.81 -47.78
N GLY A 72 57.44 -25.93 -48.42
CA GLY A 72 56.50 -25.04 -47.71
C GLY A 72 57.15 -23.85 -47.00
N THR A 73 58.45 -23.63 -47.19
CA THR A 73 59.16 -22.42 -46.76
C THR A 73 58.76 -21.25 -47.66
N ARG A 74 58.48 -20.08 -47.08
CA ARG A 74 57.99 -18.88 -47.79
C ARG A 74 59.09 -17.82 -47.92
N TYR A 75 60.30 -18.26 -48.25
CA TYR A 75 61.51 -17.42 -48.25
C TYR A 75 62.33 -17.64 -49.50
N CYS A 76 63.19 -16.67 -49.82
CA CYS A 76 64.09 -16.76 -50.94
C CYS A 76 65.34 -17.56 -50.57
N LYS A 77 65.94 -18.24 -51.55
CA LYS A 77 67.22 -18.92 -51.39
C LYS A 77 68.23 -18.36 -52.38
N LYS A 78 69.49 -18.33 -51.96
CA LYS A 78 70.60 -17.94 -52.83
C LYS A 78 71.11 -19.17 -53.57
N ASP A 79 71.21 -19.05 -54.90
CA ASP A 79 71.72 -20.08 -55.79
C ASP A 79 73.26 -20.05 -55.86
N CYS A 80 73.89 -21.05 -55.27
CA CYS A 80 75.36 -21.13 -55.12
C CYS A 80 75.80 -22.57 -54.88
N ALA A 81 77.04 -22.89 -55.25
CA ALA A 81 77.68 -24.13 -54.84
C ALA A 81 77.93 -24.13 -53.32
N THR A 82 77.61 -25.24 -52.65
CA THR A 82 77.87 -25.39 -51.21
C THR A 82 79.37 -25.29 -50.92
N GLY A 83 79.81 -24.25 -50.20
CA GLY A 83 81.18 -24.21 -49.63
C GLY A 83 81.91 -22.87 -49.63
N GLU A 84 81.52 -21.88 -50.45
CA GLU A 84 82.25 -20.58 -50.52
C GLU A 84 81.45 -19.37 -50.02
N ASP A 85 80.11 -19.42 -50.09
CA ASP A 85 79.24 -18.33 -49.64
C ASP A 85 78.54 -18.70 -48.33
N ALA A 86 78.73 -17.87 -47.30
CA ALA A 86 78.10 -18.06 -45.99
C ALA A 86 76.57 -17.96 -46.02
N GLN A 87 75.99 -17.33 -47.06
CA GLN A 87 74.54 -17.22 -47.27
C GLN A 87 73.99 -18.33 -48.16
N CYS A 88 74.82 -19.32 -48.51
CA CYS A 88 74.45 -20.33 -49.48
C CYS A 88 73.37 -21.26 -48.97
N SER A 89 72.26 -21.37 -49.72
CA SER A 89 71.08 -22.13 -49.30
C SER A 89 70.71 -23.27 -50.25
N GLY A 90 71.56 -23.55 -51.24
CA GLY A 90 71.45 -24.67 -52.16
C GLY A 90 71.74 -24.30 -53.62
N VAL A 91 71.84 -25.32 -54.45
CA VAL A 91 71.92 -25.19 -55.91
C VAL A 91 70.51 -25.32 -56.47
N ASN A 92 70.09 -24.40 -57.36
CA ASN A 92 68.89 -24.58 -58.16
C ASN A 92 69.12 -25.73 -59.16
N HIS A 93 68.93 -26.97 -58.70
CA HIS A 93 69.25 -28.17 -59.49
C HIS A 93 68.29 -28.46 -60.65
N ASN A 94 67.26 -27.62 -60.86
CA ASN A 94 66.27 -27.80 -61.92
C ASN A 94 66.33 -26.64 -62.93
N THR A 95 66.92 -26.93 -64.08
CA THR A 95 66.65 -26.30 -65.38
C THR A 95 65.18 -26.48 -65.78
N ALA A 96 64.25 -25.93 -65.01
CA ALA A 96 62.83 -25.98 -65.31
C ALA A 96 62.39 -24.61 -65.83
N SER A 97 61.83 -24.57 -67.04
CA SER A 97 61.46 -23.37 -67.81
C SER A 97 60.43 -22.44 -67.15
N TRP A 98 60.02 -22.72 -65.91
CA TRP A 98 59.00 -21.99 -65.14
C TRP A 98 59.58 -21.11 -64.02
N LEU A 99 60.88 -21.19 -63.70
CA LEU A 99 61.57 -20.26 -62.79
C LEU A 99 62.40 -19.27 -63.61
N GLN A 100 61.74 -18.28 -64.20
CA GLN A 100 62.38 -17.23 -65.04
C GLN A 100 62.76 -15.98 -64.25
N ASP A 101 62.39 -15.89 -62.97
CA ASP A 101 62.56 -14.69 -62.16
C ASP A 101 63.58 -14.92 -61.05
N THR A 102 64.83 -14.55 -61.31
CA THR A 102 65.91 -14.44 -60.32
C THR A 102 66.13 -12.97 -59.93
N TYR A 103 66.73 -12.74 -58.77
CA TYR A 103 66.87 -11.40 -58.20
C TYR A 103 68.27 -11.18 -57.62
N ALA A 104 68.78 -9.95 -57.75
CA ALA A 104 70.11 -9.59 -57.24
C ALA A 104 70.23 -9.66 -55.71
N THR A 105 69.13 -9.51 -54.96
CA THR A 105 69.13 -9.54 -53.50
C THR A 105 67.94 -10.33 -52.95
N ALA A 106 68.09 -10.85 -51.72
CA ALA A 106 67.00 -11.50 -51.00
C ALA A 106 65.79 -10.58 -50.85
N ALA A 107 66.01 -9.30 -50.52
CA ALA A 107 64.95 -8.30 -50.39
C ALA A 107 64.18 -8.07 -51.70
N ALA A 108 64.88 -8.01 -52.84
CA ALA A 108 64.23 -7.86 -54.15
C ALA A 108 63.39 -9.09 -54.50
N CYS A 109 63.90 -10.29 -54.23
CA CYS A 109 63.14 -11.53 -54.39
C CYS A 109 61.89 -11.55 -53.48
N CYS A 110 62.05 -11.18 -52.21
CA CYS A 110 60.98 -11.13 -51.23
C CYS A 110 59.88 -10.14 -51.59
N ALA A 111 60.25 -8.91 -51.98
CA ALA A 111 59.29 -7.89 -52.42
C ALA A 111 58.49 -8.35 -53.66
N ALA A 112 59.13 -9.07 -54.58
CA ALA A 112 58.51 -9.51 -55.82
C ALA A 112 57.65 -10.78 -55.67
N LYS A 113 58.05 -11.73 -54.81
CA LYS A 113 57.42 -13.06 -54.72
C LYS A 113 56.62 -13.32 -53.44
N TYR A 114 56.90 -12.56 -52.37
CA TYR A 114 56.29 -12.74 -51.06
C TYR A 114 55.75 -11.41 -50.51
N SER A 115 54.98 -10.69 -51.33
CA SER A 115 54.44 -9.36 -51.01
C SER A 115 53.53 -9.29 -49.77
N TYR A 116 53.08 -10.43 -49.26
CA TYR A 116 52.29 -10.55 -48.02
C TYR A 116 53.16 -10.61 -46.75
N LEU A 117 54.48 -10.75 -46.90
CA LEU A 117 55.46 -10.67 -45.82
C LEU A 117 56.13 -9.29 -45.83
N ASP A 118 56.48 -8.82 -44.64
CA ASP A 118 57.40 -7.69 -44.51
C ASP A 118 58.73 -8.02 -45.21
N THR A 119 59.21 -7.10 -46.04
CA THR A 119 60.38 -7.35 -46.91
C THR A 119 61.65 -7.60 -46.09
N ASP A 120 61.80 -6.91 -44.96
CA ASP A 120 62.98 -7.08 -44.10
C ASP A 120 62.91 -8.41 -43.35
N PHE A 121 61.71 -8.82 -42.92
CA PHE A 121 61.49 -10.14 -42.31
C PHE A 121 61.83 -11.27 -43.28
N CYS A 122 61.28 -11.21 -44.50
CA CYS A 122 61.53 -12.23 -45.50
C CYS A 122 63.01 -12.26 -45.91
N ALA A 123 63.66 -11.10 -46.06
CA ALA A 123 65.07 -11.04 -46.40
C ALA A 123 65.96 -11.65 -45.30
N ASP A 124 65.72 -11.35 -44.02
CA ASP A 124 66.48 -11.94 -42.90
C ASP A 124 66.32 -13.46 -42.84
N ARG A 125 65.11 -13.97 -43.08
CA ARG A 125 64.80 -15.42 -43.02
C ARG A 125 65.27 -16.18 -44.26
N SER A 126 65.65 -15.45 -45.31
CA SER A 126 66.30 -15.98 -46.50
C SER A 126 67.82 -16.18 -46.29
N LEU A 127 68.40 -15.60 -45.24
CA LEU A 127 69.82 -15.78 -44.91
C LEU A 127 70.06 -17.17 -44.30
N ALA A 128 71.27 -17.71 -44.52
CA ALA A 128 71.67 -18.99 -43.92
C ALA A 128 71.77 -18.94 -42.38
N ALA A 129 72.02 -17.75 -41.80
CA ALA A 129 72.00 -17.49 -40.37
C ALA A 129 71.19 -16.22 -40.07
N PRO A 130 69.86 -16.33 -39.91
CA PRO A 130 69.00 -15.20 -39.58
C PRO A 130 69.37 -14.57 -38.23
N VAL A 131 69.38 -13.23 -38.15
CA VAL A 131 69.76 -12.48 -36.94
C VAL A 131 68.59 -11.69 -36.33
N GLY A 132 67.44 -11.68 -37.02
CA GLY A 132 66.26 -10.91 -36.63
C GLY A 132 66.31 -9.46 -37.13
N THR A 133 65.15 -8.89 -37.36
CA THR A 133 64.98 -7.54 -37.91
C THR A 133 65.11 -6.41 -36.87
N ASN A 134 65.18 -6.74 -35.57
CA ASN A 134 65.05 -5.82 -34.44
C ASN A 134 63.75 -5.00 -34.42
N LYS A 135 62.72 -5.42 -35.17
CA LYS A 135 61.40 -4.80 -35.20
C LYS A 135 60.39 -5.61 -34.38
N TYR A 136 59.21 -5.03 -34.18
CA TYR A 136 58.12 -5.62 -33.40
C TYR A 136 57.02 -6.18 -34.28
N TYR A 137 56.44 -7.30 -33.87
CA TYR A 137 55.24 -7.90 -34.47
C TYR A 137 54.19 -8.18 -33.40
N ALA A 138 52.92 -8.18 -33.80
CA ALA A 138 51.81 -8.46 -32.90
C ALA A 138 51.72 -9.95 -32.57
N ASP A 139 51.60 -10.26 -31.28
CA ASP A 139 51.32 -11.59 -30.77
C ASP A 139 49.91 -11.64 -30.18
N LEU A 140 48.99 -12.24 -30.94
CA LEU A 140 47.59 -12.35 -30.56
C LEU A 140 47.37 -13.19 -29.29
N ALA A 141 48.30 -14.10 -28.97
CA ALA A 141 48.17 -14.96 -27.79
C ALA A 141 48.42 -14.19 -26.49
N SER A 142 49.38 -13.26 -26.50
CA SER A 142 49.69 -12.41 -25.34
C SER A 142 48.95 -11.08 -25.36
N GLY A 143 48.38 -10.68 -26.49
CA GLY A 143 47.77 -9.35 -26.67
C GLY A 143 48.79 -8.22 -26.62
N GLY A 144 50.06 -8.53 -26.94
CA GLY A 144 51.18 -7.60 -26.92
C GLY A 144 52.06 -7.74 -28.17
N CYS A 145 53.12 -6.96 -28.22
CA CYS A 145 54.07 -6.95 -29.33
C CYS A 145 55.40 -7.58 -28.92
N LYS A 146 55.89 -8.53 -29.73
CA LYS A 146 57.17 -9.22 -29.53
C LYS A 146 58.23 -8.65 -30.45
N LYS A 147 59.47 -8.66 -30.01
CA LYS A 147 60.62 -8.20 -30.79
C LYS A 147 61.21 -9.38 -31.57
N ASP A 148 61.53 -9.14 -32.83
CA ASP A 148 62.20 -10.08 -33.71
C ASP A 148 63.71 -9.87 -33.60
N ASP A 149 64.35 -10.48 -32.60
CA ASP A 149 65.80 -10.42 -32.37
C ASP A 149 66.41 -11.78 -31.95
N ALA A 150 67.72 -11.93 -32.15
CA ALA A 150 68.46 -13.12 -31.75
C ALA A 150 68.59 -13.21 -30.20
N PRO A 151 68.55 -14.43 -29.60
CA PRO A 151 68.56 -15.76 -30.21
C PRO A 151 67.18 -16.34 -30.55
N LEU A 152 66.10 -15.58 -30.30
CA LEU A 152 64.71 -16.02 -30.50
C LEU A 152 64.20 -15.56 -31.87
N VAL A 153 64.91 -15.96 -32.95
CA VAL A 153 64.47 -15.63 -34.31
C VAL A 153 63.13 -16.33 -34.56
N SER A 154 62.03 -15.61 -34.39
CA SER A 154 60.66 -16.13 -34.41
C SER A 154 60.34 -16.88 -35.70
N THR A 155 59.91 -18.13 -35.59
CA THR A 155 59.33 -18.90 -36.71
C THR A 155 57.80 -18.70 -36.83
N GLN A 156 57.23 -17.88 -35.93
CA GLN A 156 55.78 -17.74 -35.72
C GLN A 156 55.16 -16.53 -36.41
N PHE A 157 55.95 -15.64 -37.02
CA PHE A 157 55.40 -14.54 -37.82
C PHE A 157 54.89 -15.06 -39.17
N GLY A 158 53.59 -15.35 -39.23
CA GLY A 158 52.95 -15.93 -40.42
C GLY A 158 52.73 -14.93 -41.56
N SER A 159 52.48 -13.65 -41.24
CA SER A 159 52.19 -12.56 -42.20
C SER A 159 51.97 -11.23 -41.47
N GLY A 160 52.22 -10.09 -42.15
CA GLY A 160 51.87 -8.76 -41.63
C GLY A 160 52.99 -7.73 -41.75
N THR A 161 52.82 -6.59 -41.09
CA THR A 161 53.78 -5.48 -41.04
C THR A 161 54.63 -5.56 -39.77
N LEU A 162 55.94 -5.31 -39.91
CA LEU A 162 56.82 -5.11 -38.76
C LEU A 162 56.88 -3.63 -38.37
N PHE A 163 56.95 -3.36 -37.07
CA PHE A 163 56.93 -2.00 -36.53
C PHE A 163 58.24 -1.65 -35.83
N ALA A 164 58.69 -0.40 -35.97
CA ALA A 164 59.94 0.05 -35.35
C ALA A 164 59.90 0.03 -33.80
N THR A 165 58.70 0.13 -33.21
CA THR A 165 58.51 0.14 -31.75
C THR A 165 57.29 -0.68 -31.34
N ALA A 166 57.28 -1.17 -30.10
CA ALA A 166 56.11 -1.84 -29.52
C ALA A 166 54.86 -0.95 -29.54
N ALA A 167 55.00 0.35 -29.25
CA ALA A 167 53.88 1.30 -29.29
C ALA A 167 53.26 1.42 -30.69
N ALA A 168 54.09 1.53 -31.74
CA ALA A 168 53.62 1.56 -33.11
C ALA A 168 52.92 0.26 -33.51
N CYS A 169 53.44 -0.89 -33.07
CA CYS A 169 52.80 -2.19 -33.25
C CYS A 169 51.43 -2.25 -32.54
N CYS A 170 51.34 -1.78 -31.29
CA CYS A 170 50.09 -1.74 -30.56
C CYS A 170 49.01 -0.92 -31.27
N THR A 171 49.37 0.25 -31.81
CA THR A 171 48.41 1.06 -32.57
C THR A 171 48.09 0.50 -33.95
N GLY A 172 49.09 -0.06 -34.64
CA GLY A 172 48.96 -0.46 -36.05
C GLY A 172 48.39 -1.86 -36.27
N ALA A 173 48.59 -2.79 -35.32
CA ALA A 173 48.16 -4.18 -35.44
C ALA A 173 47.20 -4.63 -34.32
N LEU A 174 47.21 -3.94 -33.17
CA LEU A 174 46.39 -4.29 -31.99
C LEU A 174 45.50 -3.13 -31.52
N GLY A 175 45.08 -2.23 -32.41
CA GLY A 175 44.33 -1.03 -32.06
C GLY A 175 42.95 -1.26 -31.41
N TRP A 176 42.47 -2.50 -31.39
CA TRP A 176 41.26 -2.91 -30.66
C TRP A 176 41.52 -3.12 -29.15
N LEU A 177 42.78 -3.25 -28.76
CA LEU A 177 43.25 -3.26 -27.37
C LEU A 177 43.58 -1.84 -26.91
N SER A 178 43.40 -1.55 -25.62
CA SER A 178 43.87 -0.31 -25.03
C SER A 178 45.40 -0.22 -25.14
N SER A 179 45.89 0.98 -25.47
CA SER A 179 47.34 1.22 -25.66
C SER A 179 48.14 0.85 -24.41
N ASP A 180 47.64 1.20 -23.23
CA ASP A 180 48.28 0.85 -21.95
C ASP A 180 48.38 -0.67 -21.77
N PHE A 181 47.31 -1.41 -22.05
CA PHE A 181 47.31 -2.87 -21.96
C PHE A 181 48.32 -3.49 -22.93
N CYS A 182 48.22 -3.17 -24.22
CA CYS A 182 49.07 -3.77 -25.25
C CYS A 182 50.56 -3.50 -24.98
N GLN A 183 50.91 -2.25 -24.64
CA GLN A 183 52.31 -1.91 -24.34
C GLN A 183 52.80 -2.64 -23.10
N SER A 184 51.97 -2.77 -22.06
CA SER A 184 52.37 -3.50 -20.86
C SER A 184 52.59 -5.00 -21.08
N ARG A 185 51.88 -5.60 -22.04
CA ARG A 185 52.05 -7.01 -22.44
C ARG A 185 53.12 -7.22 -23.53
N SER A 186 53.73 -6.15 -24.02
CA SER A 186 54.79 -6.20 -25.04
C SER A 186 56.16 -6.50 -24.44
N GLU A 187 57.05 -7.11 -25.23
CA GLU A 187 58.42 -7.38 -24.82
C GLU A 187 59.21 -6.09 -24.54
N GLY A 188 60.07 -6.13 -23.52
CA GLY A 188 60.81 -4.97 -23.03
C GLY A 188 60.07 -4.14 -21.98
N HIS A 189 58.81 -4.45 -21.67
CA HIS A 189 58.11 -3.81 -20.56
C HIS A 189 58.51 -4.45 -19.22
N ALA A 190 58.98 -3.64 -18.27
CA ALA A 190 59.65 -4.12 -17.04
C ALA A 190 58.79 -5.00 -16.13
N THR A 191 57.47 -4.83 -16.15
CA THR A 191 56.56 -5.47 -15.18
C THR A 191 55.51 -6.37 -15.81
N GLY A 192 55.28 -6.31 -17.12
CA GLY A 192 54.11 -6.96 -17.72
C GLY A 192 52.76 -6.30 -17.42
N TYR A 193 52.70 -5.18 -16.65
CA TYR A 193 51.45 -4.57 -16.16
C TYR A 193 51.44 -3.04 -16.28
N HIS A 194 50.30 -2.43 -16.61
CA HIS A 194 50.18 -0.98 -16.81
C HIS A 194 49.84 -0.19 -15.54
N GLY A 195 49.46 -0.85 -14.44
CA GLY A 195 49.25 -0.19 -13.15
C GLY A 195 48.02 0.72 -13.08
N LYS A 196 47.17 0.74 -14.12
CA LYS A 196 45.90 1.49 -14.11
C LYS A 196 44.80 0.67 -13.43
N TRP A 197 43.76 1.37 -13.01
CA TRP A 197 42.59 0.77 -12.38
C TRP A 197 41.50 0.49 -13.40
N TYR A 198 40.82 -0.64 -13.25
CA TYR A 198 39.66 -1.04 -14.04
C TYR A 198 38.59 -1.63 -13.12
N VAL A 199 37.36 -1.69 -13.61
CA VAL A 199 36.22 -2.21 -12.84
C VAL A 199 36.13 -3.74 -12.97
N ASP A 200 36.06 -4.42 -11.83
CA ASP A 200 35.72 -5.83 -11.73
C ASP A 200 34.22 -5.96 -11.44
N TYR A 201 33.42 -6.03 -12.50
CA TYR A 201 31.96 -6.12 -12.40
C TYR A 201 31.45 -7.38 -11.68
N GLN A 202 32.24 -8.45 -11.62
CA GLN A 202 31.83 -9.67 -10.90
C GLN A 202 31.81 -9.43 -9.38
N ASN A 203 32.78 -8.66 -8.89
CA ASN A 203 32.96 -8.39 -7.47
C ASN A 203 32.52 -6.98 -7.06
N MET A 204 32.08 -6.16 -8.02
CA MET A 204 31.68 -4.75 -7.82
C MET A 204 32.75 -3.91 -7.12
N VAL A 205 34.01 -4.10 -7.51
CA VAL A 205 35.18 -3.37 -6.98
C VAL A 205 36.05 -2.88 -8.12
N CYS A 206 36.92 -1.91 -7.84
CA CYS A 206 37.99 -1.52 -8.75
C CYS A 206 39.25 -2.32 -8.43
N LYS A 207 39.96 -2.75 -9.46
CA LYS A 207 41.24 -3.47 -9.34
C LYS A 207 42.32 -2.79 -10.16
N LYS A 208 43.56 -2.90 -9.68
CA LYS A 208 44.74 -2.38 -10.36
C LYS A 208 45.40 -3.48 -11.18
N ASP A 209 45.71 -3.22 -12.44
CA ASP A 209 46.51 -4.14 -13.25
C ASP A 209 47.94 -4.18 -12.72
N CYS A 210 48.25 -5.19 -11.90
CA CYS A 210 49.56 -5.44 -11.33
C CYS A 210 49.70 -6.90 -10.91
N ALA A 211 50.95 -7.31 -10.62
CA ALA A 211 51.27 -8.63 -10.12
C ALA A 211 50.53 -8.91 -8.80
N VAL A 212 49.92 -10.08 -8.69
CA VAL A 212 49.29 -10.52 -7.43
C VAL A 212 50.40 -10.84 -6.43
N ALA A 213 50.55 -10.00 -5.41
CA ALA A 213 51.39 -10.24 -4.25
C ALA A 213 50.51 -10.33 -3.01
N SER A 214 50.89 -11.16 -2.03
CA SER A 214 50.12 -11.33 -0.78
C SER A 214 49.93 -10.03 0.03
N ALA A 215 50.77 -9.01 -0.22
CA ALA A 215 50.68 -7.69 0.42
C ALA A 215 49.86 -6.64 -0.36
N ASN A 216 49.45 -6.93 -1.61
CA ASN A 216 48.77 -5.96 -2.50
C ASN A 216 47.38 -6.47 -2.92
N PRO A 217 46.38 -6.42 -2.01
CA PRO A 217 45.05 -6.94 -2.26
C PRO A 217 44.28 -6.21 -3.39
N GLU A 218 44.72 -5.02 -3.78
CA GLU A 218 44.21 -4.27 -4.92
C GLU A 218 44.63 -4.83 -6.29
N CYS A 219 45.69 -5.65 -6.34
CA CYS A 219 46.25 -6.14 -7.59
C CYS A 219 45.45 -7.32 -8.17
N LYS A 220 45.05 -7.18 -9.44
CA LYS A 220 44.49 -8.25 -10.26
C LYS A 220 44.97 -8.06 -11.70
N PRO A 221 45.65 -9.04 -12.31
CA PRO A 221 46.00 -9.00 -13.71
C PRO A 221 44.76 -8.81 -14.57
N GLN A 222 44.75 -7.75 -15.37
CA GLN A 222 43.72 -7.52 -16.36
C GLN A 222 43.83 -8.61 -17.44
N THR A 223 42.70 -9.27 -17.71
CA THR A 223 42.58 -10.30 -18.76
C THR A 223 41.83 -9.78 -19.99
N ASP A 224 40.94 -8.82 -19.81
CA ASP A 224 40.25 -8.12 -20.91
C ASP A 224 40.95 -6.78 -21.20
N GLY A 225 41.82 -6.79 -22.21
CA GLY A 225 42.55 -5.63 -22.69
C GLY A 225 41.80 -4.73 -23.68
N SER A 226 40.53 -5.03 -23.98
CA SER A 226 39.73 -4.31 -24.98
C SER A 226 39.67 -2.80 -24.70
N THR A 227 39.62 -2.00 -25.76
CA THR A 227 39.35 -0.55 -25.69
C THR A 227 38.01 -0.19 -25.03
N SER A 228 37.06 -1.13 -24.94
CA SER A 228 35.82 -0.95 -24.18
C SER A 228 36.04 -0.88 -22.67
N ASN A 229 37.17 -1.40 -22.17
CA ASN A 229 37.52 -1.36 -20.76
C ASN A 229 38.16 -0.01 -20.42
N THR A 230 37.39 0.88 -19.80
CA THR A 230 37.89 2.20 -19.40
C THR A 230 38.90 2.07 -18.27
N LEU A 231 40.09 2.65 -18.46
CA LEU A 231 41.17 2.65 -17.46
C LEU A 231 41.18 3.95 -16.66
N PHE A 232 41.51 3.85 -15.37
CA PHE A 232 41.48 4.93 -14.40
C PHE A 232 42.83 5.11 -13.71
N ALA A 233 43.10 6.32 -13.23
CA ALA A 233 44.36 6.64 -12.55
C ALA A 233 44.44 6.02 -11.15
N ASP A 234 43.31 5.95 -10.44
CA ASP A 234 43.21 5.47 -9.07
C ASP A 234 41.85 4.79 -8.79
N ALA A 235 41.73 4.17 -7.61
CA ALA A 235 40.50 3.51 -7.18
C ALA A 235 39.31 4.47 -7.09
N SER A 236 39.52 5.70 -6.63
CA SER A 236 38.45 6.70 -6.43
C SER A 236 37.83 7.15 -7.75
N SER A 237 38.66 7.43 -8.76
CA SER A 237 38.22 7.78 -10.10
C SER A 237 37.52 6.61 -10.80
N CYS A 238 37.99 5.38 -10.61
CA CYS A 238 37.30 4.18 -11.08
C CYS A 238 35.92 4.01 -10.40
N CYS A 239 35.87 4.11 -9.08
CA CYS A 239 34.65 3.98 -8.29
C CYS A 239 33.61 5.03 -8.69
N THR A 240 34.03 6.30 -8.80
CA THR A 240 33.14 7.39 -9.25
C THR A 240 32.69 7.19 -10.70
N GLY A 241 33.59 6.72 -11.58
CA GLY A 241 33.31 6.58 -13.01
C GLY A 241 32.46 5.36 -13.38
N LYS A 242 32.56 4.24 -12.65
CA LYS A 242 31.89 2.97 -13.02
C LYS A 242 31.02 2.35 -11.94
N LEU A 243 31.18 2.73 -10.67
CA LEU A 243 30.48 2.16 -9.52
C LEU A 243 29.80 3.24 -8.66
N GLY A 244 29.32 4.32 -9.28
CA GLY A 244 28.79 5.50 -8.57
C GLY A 244 27.55 5.26 -7.70
N TRP A 245 26.96 4.06 -7.76
CA TRP A 245 25.91 3.62 -6.84
C TRP A 245 26.43 3.13 -5.48
N ILE A 246 27.74 2.88 -5.36
CA ILE A 246 28.44 2.60 -4.10
C ILE A 246 29.08 3.90 -3.63
N THR A 247 28.94 4.23 -2.34
CA THR A 247 29.62 5.39 -1.75
C THR A 247 31.11 5.35 -2.07
N ASN A 248 31.64 6.41 -2.67
CA ASN A 248 33.00 6.44 -3.20
C ASN A 248 34.07 6.04 -2.15
N SER A 249 33.91 6.48 -0.90
CA SER A 249 34.82 6.12 0.20
C SER A 249 34.82 4.62 0.52
N ILE A 250 33.64 3.98 0.48
CA ILE A 250 33.49 2.54 0.71
C ILE A 250 34.10 1.77 -0.46
N CYS A 251 33.71 2.11 -1.69
CA CYS A 251 34.24 1.47 -2.89
C CYS A 251 35.76 1.58 -2.95
N THR A 252 36.32 2.76 -2.67
CA THR A 252 37.77 2.99 -2.65
C THR A 252 38.45 2.15 -1.57
N SER A 253 37.89 2.10 -0.35
CA SER A 253 38.44 1.30 0.74
C SER A 253 38.50 -0.19 0.38
N VAL A 254 37.40 -0.76 -0.10
CA VAL A 254 37.32 -2.19 -0.48
C VAL A 254 38.26 -2.51 -1.64
N SER A 255 38.31 -1.61 -2.64
CA SER A 255 39.18 -1.76 -3.80
C SER A 255 40.66 -1.75 -3.40
N ASN A 256 41.04 -0.93 -2.42
CA ASN A 256 42.41 -0.83 -1.92
C ASN A 256 42.79 -1.95 -0.94
N THR A 257 41.89 -2.41 -0.07
CA THR A 257 42.26 -3.35 1.01
C THR A 257 41.85 -4.79 0.73
N GLY A 258 41.02 -5.05 -0.28
CA GLY A 258 40.46 -6.37 -0.59
C GLY A 258 39.58 -6.98 0.51
N THR A 259 39.33 -6.23 1.58
CA THR A 259 38.37 -6.61 2.62
C THR A 259 36.99 -6.29 2.08
N ALA A 260 36.11 -7.29 1.94
CA ALA A 260 34.72 -7.03 1.62
C ALA A 260 34.19 -5.98 2.60
N ALA A 261 33.67 -4.84 2.11
CA ALA A 261 32.95 -3.94 2.98
C ALA A 261 31.86 -4.76 3.65
N ALA A 262 31.77 -4.69 4.98
CA ALA A 262 30.48 -4.92 5.60
C ALA A 262 29.56 -3.88 4.95
N ALA A 263 28.71 -4.33 4.04
CA ALA A 263 27.79 -3.44 3.36
C ALA A 263 27.02 -2.71 4.49
N THR A 264 27.16 -1.39 4.56
CA THR A 264 26.58 -0.58 5.66
C THR A 264 25.25 0.04 5.24
N GLY A 265 24.83 -0.17 3.99
CA GLY A 265 23.77 0.56 3.32
C GLY A 265 24.14 2.03 3.08
N THR A 266 23.40 2.72 2.23
CA THR A 266 23.60 4.15 1.93
C THR A 266 23.20 5.07 3.09
N SER A 267 22.56 4.53 4.14
CA SER A 267 21.95 5.28 5.25
C SER A 267 20.86 6.28 4.81
N LYS A 268 20.39 6.18 3.56
CA LYS A 268 19.29 6.96 3.01
C LYS A 268 17.98 6.18 3.09
N TYR A 269 16.88 6.90 2.99
CA TYR A 269 15.53 6.36 3.03
C TYR A 269 15.00 6.11 1.62
N TYR A 270 14.25 5.03 1.45
CA TYR A 270 13.53 4.69 0.23
C TYR A 270 12.11 4.23 0.58
N ALA A 271 11.21 4.25 -0.41
CA ALA A 271 9.87 3.73 -0.22
C ALA A 271 9.88 2.20 -0.31
N ASP A 272 9.63 1.54 0.81
CA ASP A 272 9.45 0.09 0.88
C ASP A 272 7.96 -0.24 0.78
N TYR A 273 7.51 -0.48 -0.45
CA TYR A 273 6.14 -0.92 -0.74
C TYR A 273 5.89 -2.40 -0.43
N SER A 274 6.94 -3.18 -0.12
CA SER A 274 6.82 -4.60 0.22
C SER A 274 6.52 -4.83 1.69
N SER A 275 6.88 -3.87 2.55
CA SER A 275 6.46 -3.85 3.95
C SER A 275 4.94 -3.65 4.08
N SER A 276 4.34 -4.27 5.10
CA SER A 276 2.92 -4.10 5.44
C SER A 276 2.80 -3.64 6.90
N PRO A 277 2.40 -2.38 7.16
CA PRO A 277 2.08 -1.35 6.17
C PRO A 277 3.32 -0.79 5.45
N ALA A 278 3.12 -0.31 4.20
CA ALA A 278 4.18 0.31 3.41
C ALA A 278 4.73 1.56 4.12
N ARG A 279 6.07 1.71 4.14
CA ARG A 279 6.77 2.76 4.90
C ARG A 279 8.01 3.25 4.17
N CYS A 280 8.59 4.34 4.67
CA CYS A 280 9.97 4.67 4.31
C CYS A 280 10.92 3.80 5.12
N ALA A 281 11.81 3.07 4.46
CA ALA A 281 12.82 2.25 5.11
C ALA A 281 14.21 2.81 4.83
N LYS A 282 15.12 2.69 5.80
CA LYS A 282 16.51 3.08 5.68
C LYS A 282 17.31 1.93 5.10
N ASP A 283 18.09 2.21 4.06
CA ASP A 283 19.08 1.28 3.52
C ASP A 283 20.27 1.19 4.49
N CYS A 284 20.28 0.15 5.33
CA CYS A 284 21.28 -0.05 6.39
C CYS A 284 21.46 -1.52 6.80
N ASN A 285 22.53 -1.78 7.56
CA ASN A 285 22.94 -3.12 8.03
C ASN A 285 22.54 -3.44 9.48
N THR A 286 21.95 -2.49 10.22
CA THR A 286 21.89 -2.59 11.68
C THR A 286 20.63 -3.32 12.15
N ALA A 287 20.81 -4.54 12.67
CA ALA A 287 19.77 -5.24 13.43
C ALA A 287 19.46 -4.47 14.73
N GLY A 288 18.30 -3.80 14.79
CA GLY A 288 17.82 -3.06 15.97
C GLY A 288 17.42 -1.60 15.72
N ASP A 289 17.77 -1.01 14.58
CA ASP A 289 17.19 0.28 14.17
C ASP A 289 15.79 0.01 13.58
N PRO A 290 14.70 0.51 14.18
CA PRO A 290 13.34 0.25 13.71
C PRO A 290 13.06 0.82 12.31
N THR A 291 13.90 1.78 11.88
CA THR A 291 13.84 2.37 10.54
C THR A 291 14.57 1.53 9.49
N CYS A 292 15.36 0.53 9.87
CA CYS A 292 16.19 -0.23 8.95
C CYS A 292 15.37 -1.21 8.09
N GLY A 293 15.52 -1.10 6.77
CA GLY A 293 14.93 -2.00 5.77
C GLY A 293 15.85 -3.14 5.32
N GLY A 294 17.07 -3.18 5.86
CA GLY A 294 18.15 -4.00 5.32
C GLY A 294 18.87 -3.29 4.19
N ILE A 295 19.82 -4.00 3.58
CA ILE A 295 20.69 -3.46 2.54
C ILE A 295 20.06 -3.73 1.18
N LEU A 296 19.84 -2.69 0.38
CA LEU A 296 19.37 -2.85 -0.99
C LEU A 296 20.45 -3.52 -1.85
N SER A 297 20.11 -4.65 -2.47
CA SER A 297 21.01 -5.37 -3.39
C SER A 297 21.26 -4.60 -4.70
N ASN A 298 20.38 -3.64 -5.04
CA ASN A 298 20.54 -2.71 -6.15
C ASN A 298 19.77 -1.41 -5.84
N VAL A 299 20.43 -0.26 -5.99
CA VAL A 299 19.83 1.08 -5.81
C VAL A 299 19.52 1.79 -7.13
N ALA A 300 19.91 1.22 -8.27
CA ALA A 300 19.66 1.81 -9.58
C ALA A 300 18.15 1.93 -9.84
N GLY A 301 17.68 3.15 -10.14
CA GLY A 301 16.26 3.45 -10.36
C GLY A 301 15.43 3.65 -9.09
N VAL A 302 16.01 3.43 -7.90
CA VAL A 302 15.33 3.69 -6.63
C VAL A 302 15.64 5.10 -6.16
N GLN A 303 14.61 5.92 -5.96
CA GLN A 303 14.78 7.28 -5.45
C GLN A 303 15.10 7.26 -3.95
N MET A 304 16.27 7.79 -3.60
CA MET A 304 16.75 7.88 -2.22
C MET A 304 16.46 9.26 -1.61
N PHE A 305 16.29 9.31 -0.30
CA PHE A 305 15.96 10.50 0.46
C PHE A 305 16.83 10.62 1.72
N ASP A 306 17.20 11.84 2.11
CA ASP A 306 18.04 12.06 3.29
C ASP A 306 17.27 11.94 4.60
N THR A 307 15.95 12.18 4.58
CA THR A 307 15.12 12.16 5.79
C THR A 307 13.83 11.39 5.56
N VAL A 308 13.29 10.81 6.64
CA VAL A 308 11.96 10.19 6.66
C VAL A 308 10.89 11.15 6.14
N ALA A 309 10.92 12.41 6.56
CA ALA A 309 9.96 13.43 6.14
C ALA A 309 9.97 13.66 4.61
N SER A 310 11.16 13.76 4.02
CA SER A 310 11.30 13.93 2.56
C SER A 310 10.84 12.71 1.77
N CYS A 311 11.12 11.50 2.27
CA CYS A 311 10.62 10.26 1.66
C CYS A 311 9.09 10.16 1.75
N CYS A 312 8.53 10.40 2.95
CA CYS A 312 7.09 10.34 3.20
C CYS A 312 6.32 11.32 2.31
N SER A 313 6.78 12.57 2.24
CA SER A 313 6.12 13.60 1.43
C SER A 313 6.17 13.29 -0.07
N ALA A 314 7.27 12.70 -0.54
CA ALA A 314 7.47 12.43 -1.96
C ALA A 314 6.80 11.13 -2.44
N LYS A 315 6.69 10.10 -1.58
CA LYS A 315 6.26 8.75 -1.97
C LYS A 315 4.93 8.30 -1.35
N PHE A 316 4.49 8.97 -0.29
CA PHE A 316 3.31 8.60 0.49
C PHE A 316 2.35 9.78 0.70
N GLY A 317 2.21 10.67 -0.30
CA GLY A 317 1.32 11.84 -0.21
C GLY A 317 -0.18 11.54 -0.05
N TRP A 318 -0.59 10.27 -0.21
CA TRP A 318 -1.94 9.78 0.08
C TRP A 318 -2.18 9.46 1.56
N MET A 319 -1.13 9.48 2.39
CA MET A 319 -1.15 9.22 3.82
C MET A 319 -0.75 10.49 4.59
N ASP A 320 -1.27 10.66 5.82
CA ASP A 320 -0.76 11.67 6.73
C ASP A 320 0.77 11.53 6.94
N SER A 321 1.51 12.64 6.79
CA SER A 321 2.97 12.62 6.86
C SER A 321 3.51 12.20 8.24
N THR A 322 2.78 12.53 9.31
CA THR A 322 3.11 12.13 10.68
C THR A 322 2.94 10.63 10.85
N ARG A 323 1.91 10.07 10.22
CA ARG A 323 1.65 8.63 10.21
C ARG A 323 2.72 7.86 9.47
N CYS A 324 3.09 8.31 8.27
CA CYS A 324 4.18 7.70 7.53
C CYS A 324 5.49 7.71 8.35
N ALA A 325 5.79 8.83 9.01
CA ALA A 325 6.96 8.90 9.89
C ALA A 325 6.89 7.92 11.07
N ALA A 326 5.74 7.83 11.75
CA ALA A 326 5.53 6.93 12.87
C ALA A 326 5.69 5.45 12.48
N LEU A 327 5.16 5.04 11.32
CA LEU A 327 5.34 3.68 10.77
C LEU A 327 6.81 3.37 10.46
N THR A 328 7.55 4.35 9.93
CA THR A 328 8.98 4.23 9.68
C THR A 328 9.78 4.06 10.98
N THR A 329 9.47 4.81 12.02
CA THR A 329 10.20 4.78 13.30
C THR A 329 9.70 3.70 14.27
N GLY A 330 8.65 2.97 13.93
CA GLY A 330 8.01 2.00 14.84
C GLY A 330 7.38 2.67 16.06
N THR A 331 6.99 3.94 15.92
CA THR A 331 6.30 4.71 16.96
C THR A 331 4.82 4.90 16.59
N SER A 332 4.10 5.71 17.35
CA SER A 332 2.71 6.06 17.10
C SER A 332 2.56 7.57 16.92
N THR A 333 1.47 8.01 16.27
CA THR A 333 1.21 9.44 16.08
C THR A 333 0.62 10.12 17.32
N ASN A 334 0.06 9.36 18.26
CA ASN A 334 -0.76 9.86 19.38
C ASN A 334 -1.99 10.67 18.95
N LYS A 335 -2.34 10.66 17.66
CA LYS A 335 -3.54 11.28 17.11
C LYS A 335 -4.74 10.35 17.22
N TRP A 336 -5.92 10.89 16.98
CA TRP A 336 -7.20 10.22 17.11
C TRP A 336 -7.79 9.85 15.76
N TYR A 337 -8.40 8.67 15.67
CA TYR A 337 -9.10 8.21 14.49
C TYR A 337 -10.46 7.62 14.88
N VAL A 338 -11.43 7.69 13.97
CA VAL A 338 -12.79 7.21 14.22
C VAL A 338 -12.86 5.68 14.19
N ASN A 339 -13.61 5.12 15.14
CA ASN A 339 -14.05 3.73 15.14
C ASN A 339 -15.58 3.70 15.05
N TYR A 340 -16.09 3.49 13.84
CA TYR A 340 -17.53 3.48 13.57
C TYR A 340 -18.29 2.32 14.21
N GLN A 341 -17.62 1.21 14.52
CA GLN A 341 -18.26 0.03 15.14
C GLN A 341 -18.64 0.31 16.60
N THR A 342 -17.80 1.08 17.29
CA THR A 342 -18.01 1.44 18.71
C THR A 342 -18.56 2.84 18.89
N ASN A 343 -18.73 3.61 17.81
CA ASN A 343 -19.06 5.04 17.85
C ASN A 343 -18.14 5.84 18.79
N THR A 344 -16.85 5.49 18.81
CA THR A 344 -15.82 6.21 19.57
C THR A 344 -14.67 6.61 18.66
N CYS A 345 -13.85 7.54 19.12
CA CYS A 345 -12.55 7.79 18.56
C CYS A 345 -11.50 7.05 19.39
N LYS A 346 -10.53 6.43 18.72
CA LYS A 346 -9.42 5.73 19.35
C LYS A 346 -8.13 6.49 19.10
N GLN A 347 -7.21 6.42 20.04
CA GLN A 347 -5.89 7.01 19.91
C GLN A 347 -4.93 6.01 19.27
N ASP A 348 -4.17 6.47 18.28
CA ASP A 348 -3.03 5.76 17.71
C ASP A 348 -1.86 5.83 18.70
N CYS A 349 -1.65 4.75 19.46
CA CYS A 349 -0.61 4.65 20.49
C CYS A 349 -0.14 3.20 20.70
N LEU A 350 0.93 3.03 21.49
CA LEU A 350 1.52 1.74 21.85
C LEU A 350 1.71 1.65 23.39
N PRO A 351 1.44 0.50 24.05
CA PRO A 351 0.82 -0.73 23.52
C PRO A 351 -0.70 -0.61 23.38
N ALA A 352 -1.28 -1.34 22.43
CA ALA A 352 -2.73 -1.34 22.20
C ALA A 352 -3.50 -1.99 23.36
N GLY A 353 -4.74 -1.55 23.60
CA GLY A 353 -5.71 -2.27 24.44
C GLY A 353 -5.90 -1.74 25.86
N THR A 354 -5.27 -0.63 26.25
CA THR A 354 -5.54 0.04 27.54
C THR A 354 -6.04 1.48 27.34
N GLY A 355 -7.12 1.84 28.04
CA GLY A 355 -7.71 3.18 28.00
C GLY A 355 -8.11 3.63 26.58
N PRO A 356 -7.76 4.87 26.17
CA PRO A 356 -8.09 5.38 24.83
C PRO A 356 -7.33 4.69 23.69
N CYS A 357 -6.34 3.84 24.02
CA CYS A 357 -5.40 3.31 23.05
C CYS A 357 -5.97 2.19 22.18
N GLY A 358 -6.17 2.50 20.89
CA GLY A 358 -6.66 1.56 19.88
C GLY A 358 -5.57 0.85 19.08
N GLY A 359 -4.31 1.24 19.26
CA GLY A 359 -3.22 0.82 18.37
C GLY A 359 -3.19 1.62 17.07
N ALA A 360 -2.22 1.30 16.21
CA ALA A 360 -2.16 1.90 14.88
C ALA A 360 -3.39 1.48 14.05
N PRO A 361 -4.09 2.41 13.38
CA PRO A 361 -5.25 2.06 12.56
C PRO A 361 -4.84 1.12 11.43
N ALA A 362 -5.66 0.11 11.13
CA ALA A 362 -5.41 -0.82 10.02
C ALA A 362 -5.55 -0.12 8.65
N ASP A 363 -6.52 0.79 8.53
CA ASP A 363 -6.74 1.57 7.32
C ASP A 363 -5.85 2.83 7.34
N LEU A 364 -4.89 2.88 6.41
CA LEU A 364 -3.92 3.97 6.26
C LEU A 364 -4.54 5.27 5.74
N SER A 365 -5.73 5.22 5.15
CA SER A 365 -6.47 6.39 4.63
C SER A 365 -7.30 7.11 5.69
N LEU A 366 -7.44 6.53 6.89
CA LEU A 366 -8.18 7.16 7.99
C LEU A 366 -7.56 8.52 8.34
N GLN A 367 -8.42 9.54 8.31
CA GLN A 367 -8.08 10.88 8.76
C GLN A 367 -7.75 10.85 10.25
N LEU A 368 -6.60 11.42 10.61
CA LEU A 368 -6.15 11.59 11.98
C LEU A 368 -6.50 12.98 12.50
N PHE A 369 -6.79 13.07 13.79
CA PHE A 369 -7.21 14.29 14.47
C PHE A 369 -6.35 14.55 15.71
N ASP A 370 -6.13 15.82 16.05
CA ASP A 370 -5.32 16.19 17.22
C ASP A 370 -5.99 15.87 18.56
N SER A 371 -7.32 15.72 18.58
CA SER A 371 -8.07 15.41 19.79
C SER A 371 -9.27 14.49 19.54
N ALA A 372 -9.68 13.76 20.58
CA ALA A 372 -10.91 12.97 20.57
C ALA A 372 -12.14 13.85 20.27
N ALA A 373 -12.21 15.06 20.81
CA ALA A 373 -13.33 15.98 20.61
C ALA A 373 -13.48 16.41 19.14
N THR A 374 -12.37 16.74 18.47
CA THR A 374 -12.37 17.08 17.04
C THR A 374 -12.73 15.88 16.18
N CYS A 375 -12.20 14.70 16.51
CA CYS A 375 -12.57 13.46 15.82
C CYS A 375 -14.07 13.16 15.96
N CYS A 376 -14.62 13.21 17.17
CA CYS A 376 -16.02 12.95 17.47
C CYS A 376 -16.96 13.93 16.74
N SER A 377 -16.70 15.23 16.86
CA SER A 377 -17.53 16.25 16.20
C SER A 377 -17.46 16.20 14.67
N THR A 378 -16.32 15.77 14.09
CA THR A 378 -16.14 15.71 12.63
C THR A 378 -16.69 14.42 12.02
N LYS A 379 -16.49 13.26 12.69
CA LYS A 379 -16.81 11.94 12.09
C LYS A 379 -18.06 11.28 12.67
N LEU A 380 -18.53 11.69 13.84
CA LEU A 380 -19.62 11.04 14.58
C LEU A 380 -20.72 12.05 14.97
N GLY A 381 -21.17 12.86 14.02
CA GLY A 381 -22.18 13.92 14.27
C GLY A 381 -23.56 13.43 14.74
N TRP A 382 -23.85 12.13 14.64
CA TRP A 382 -25.06 11.50 15.19
C TRP A 382 -24.92 11.10 16.66
N VAL A 383 -23.71 11.16 17.23
CA VAL A 383 -23.46 10.95 18.66
C VAL A 383 -23.15 12.31 19.28
N GLN A 384 -23.69 12.57 20.47
CA GLN A 384 -23.33 13.78 21.21
C GLN A 384 -21.82 13.84 21.43
N ALA A 385 -21.19 14.94 20.99
CA ALA A 385 -19.74 15.09 20.99
C ALA A 385 -19.10 14.86 22.38
N ALA A 386 -19.75 15.33 23.45
CA ALA A 386 -19.31 15.10 24.82
C ALA A 386 -19.31 13.62 25.22
N THR A 387 -20.38 12.89 24.89
CA THR A 387 -20.53 11.45 25.16
C THR A 387 -19.52 10.62 24.37
N CYS A 388 -19.34 10.96 23.09
CA CYS A 388 -18.31 10.33 22.26
C CYS A 388 -16.91 10.60 22.84
N THR A 389 -16.60 11.84 23.21
CA THR A 389 -15.28 12.21 23.76
C THR A 389 -14.99 11.46 25.05
N ALA A 390 -15.95 11.43 26.00
CA ALA A 390 -15.80 10.73 27.27
C ALA A 390 -15.56 9.22 27.08
N SER A 391 -16.32 8.59 26.18
CA SER A 391 -16.15 7.17 25.83
C SER A 391 -14.82 6.91 25.11
N SER A 392 -14.34 7.88 24.35
CA SER A 392 -13.08 7.81 23.59
C SER A 392 -11.85 7.94 24.50
N THR A 393 -11.89 8.80 25.51
CA THR A 393 -10.77 9.06 26.42
C THR A 393 -10.61 8.03 27.54
N GLY A 394 -11.30 6.90 27.48
CA GLY A 394 -11.22 5.85 28.49
C GLY A 394 -11.86 6.23 29.83
N GLY A 395 -12.68 7.28 29.85
CA GLY A 395 -13.61 7.46 30.96
C GLY A 395 -14.54 6.26 31.00
N THR A 396 -14.93 5.79 32.19
CA THR A 396 -16.25 5.17 32.31
C THR A 396 -17.19 6.13 31.61
N ALA A 397 -17.84 5.68 30.53
CA ALA A 397 -18.88 6.48 29.89
C ALA A 397 -19.71 7.03 31.04
N ALA A 398 -19.67 8.36 31.26
CA ALA A 398 -20.52 8.96 32.27
C ALA A 398 -21.90 8.43 31.93
N ALA A 399 -22.46 7.60 32.82
CA ALA A 399 -23.67 6.83 32.56
C ALA A 399 -24.63 7.79 31.89
N SER A 400 -24.85 7.57 30.58
CA SER A 400 -25.31 8.61 29.66
C SER A 400 -26.43 9.37 30.33
N THR A 401 -26.21 10.63 30.68
CA THR A 401 -27.19 11.42 31.46
C THR A 401 -28.47 11.70 30.69
N GLY A 402 -28.63 11.11 29.49
CA GLY A 402 -29.52 11.54 28.44
C GLY A 402 -29.20 12.96 27.98
N THR A 403 -29.90 13.43 26.96
CA THR A 403 -29.83 14.83 26.51
C THR A 403 -30.48 15.81 27.50
N LEU A 404 -31.21 15.30 28.50
CA LEU A 404 -32.07 16.05 29.43
C LEU A 404 -33.20 16.82 28.73
N LYS A 405 -33.44 16.55 27.45
CA LYS A 405 -34.52 17.11 26.64
C LYS A 405 -35.71 16.16 26.61
N PHE A 406 -36.87 16.69 26.23
CA PHE A 406 -38.11 15.94 26.12
C PHE A 406 -38.32 15.43 24.69
N TYR A 407 -38.75 14.18 24.56
CA TYR A 407 -39.15 13.53 23.32
C TYR A 407 -40.58 12.99 23.45
N ALA A 408 -41.24 12.72 22.31
CA ALA A 408 -42.61 12.22 22.30
C ALA A 408 -42.63 10.70 22.50
N ASP A 409 -43.29 10.26 23.57
CA ASP A 409 -43.71 8.87 23.75
C ASP A 409 -45.11 8.71 23.16
N TYR A 410 -45.16 8.31 21.89
CA TYR A 410 -46.41 8.13 21.16
C TYR A 410 -47.27 6.99 21.73
N SER A 411 -46.67 5.99 22.38
CA SER A 411 -47.41 4.87 22.98
C SER A 411 -48.21 5.35 24.21
N ALA A 412 -47.61 6.23 25.01
CA ALA A 412 -48.25 6.82 26.17
C ALA A 412 -49.01 8.11 25.84
N GLY A 413 -48.82 8.73 24.66
CA GLY A 413 -49.37 10.05 24.36
C GLY A 413 -48.84 11.13 25.33
N THR A 414 -47.57 11.02 25.71
CA THR A 414 -46.92 11.93 26.66
C THR A 414 -45.54 12.34 26.17
N CYS A 415 -44.96 13.36 26.78
CA CYS A 415 -43.57 13.71 26.54
C CYS A 415 -42.70 13.26 27.71
N LYS A 416 -41.66 12.48 27.41
CA LYS A 416 -40.71 11.94 28.38
C LYS A 416 -39.35 12.59 28.22
N LYS A 417 -38.63 12.71 29.32
CA LYS A 417 -37.28 13.26 29.36
C LYS A 417 -36.28 12.15 29.04
N ASP A 418 -35.39 12.42 28.11
CA ASP A 418 -34.23 11.59 27.82
C ASP A 418 -33.21 11.78 28.94
N CYS A 419 -33.20 10.83 29.87
CA CYS A 419 -32.36 10.85 31.07
C CYS A 419 -32.05 9.45 31.57
N THR A 420 -31.02 9.33 32.39
CA THR A 420 -30.78 8.11 33.16
C THR A 420 -31.93 7.88 34.12
N LYS A 421 -32.60 6.72 33.98
CA LYS A 421 -33.76 6.36 34.78
C LYS A 421 -33.35 6.16 36.25
N ALA A 422 -33.42 7.21 37.05
CA ALA A 422 -33.46 7.09 38.51
C ALA A 422 -34.82 6.50 38.90
N SER A 423 -34.84 5.62 39.91
CA SER A 423 -36.05 4.89 40.35
C SER A 423 -37.20 5.80 40.79
N THR A 424 -36.96 7.10 40.99
CA THR A 424 -37.89 8.07 41.56
C THR A 424 -38.35 9.18 40.61
N SER A 425 -37.89 9.22 39.34
CA SER A 425 -38.18 10.32 38.41
C SER A 425 -39.26 9.95 37.38
N PRO A 426 -40.55 10.32 37.56
CA PRO A 426 -41.64 9.85 36.71
C PRO A 426 -41.61 10.43 35.29
N GLU A 427 -40.98 11.60 35.14
CA GLU A 427 -40.72 12.26 33.86
C GLU A 427 -39.64 11.57 33.01
N CYS A 428 -38.85 10.66 33.59
CA CYS A 428 -37.73 10.05 32.91
C CYS A 428 -38.14 8.86 32.04
N GLY A 429 -37.93 8.96 30.73
CA GLY A 429 -38.21 7.92 29.75
C GLY A 429 -37.12 6.85 29.62
N GLY A 430 -35.97 7.08 30.26
CA GLY A 430 -34.74 6.34 29.97
C GLY A 430 -33.90 7.07 28.93
N VAL A 431 -32.71 6.52 28.66
CA VAL A 431 -31.79 7.11 27.69
C VAL A 431 -32.16 6.62 26.29
N LEU A 432 -32.37 7.55 25.37
CA LEU A 432 -32.56 7.22 23.96
C LEU A 432 -31.30 6.55 23.41
N THR A 433 -31.43 5.33 22.89
CA THR A 433 -30.33 4.61 22.24
C THR A 433 -29.95 5.21 20.89
N ASN A 434 -30.85 5.99 20.29
CA ASN A 434 -30.64 6.77 19.08
C ASN A 434 -31.48 8.06 19.13
N THR A 435 -30.86 9.21 18.85
CA THR A 435 -31.55 10.51 18.75
C THR A 435 -31.76 10.96 17.30
N ALA A 436 -31.20 10.24 16.32
CA ALA A 436 -31.39 10.55 14.91
C ALA A 436 -32.84 10.27 14.49
N GLY A 437 -33.53 11.33 14.07
CA GLY A 437 -34.95 11.29 13.70
C GLY A 437 -35.91 11.70 14.83
N GLU A 438 -35.42 11.81 16.07
CA GLU A 438 -36.20 12.28 17.20
C GLU A 438 -36.11 13.80 17.33
N GLN A 439 -37.27 14.47 17.35
CA GLN A 439 -37.32 15.90 17.64
C GLN A 439 -37.31 16.10 19.16
N LEU A 440 -36.25 16.71 19.66
CA LEU A 440 -36.05 16.98 21.08
C LEU A 440 -36.47 18.41 21.45
N PHE A 441 -37.09 18.57 22.62
CA PHE A 441 -37.64 19.84 23.10
C PHE A 441 -37.06 20.19 24.48
N ASP A 442 -36.89 21.47 24.77
CA ASP A 442 -36.32 21.90 26.06
C ASP A 442 -37.32 21.76 27.23
N THR A 443 -38.62 21.69 26.95
CA THR A 443 -39.67 21.51 27.97
C THR A 443 -40.74 20.49 27.53
N ALA A 444 -41.32 19.78 28.48
CA ALA A 444 -42.46 18.88 28.24
C ALA A 444 -43.63 19.61 27.56
N ALA A 445 -43.90 20.84 28.00
CA ALA A 445 -44.95 21.69 27.45
C ALA A 445 -44.74 22.03 25.97
N ALA A 446 -43.49 22.26 25.53
CA ALA A 446 -43.17 22.51 24.13
C ALA A 446 -43.32 21.23 23.29
N CYS A 447 -42.85 20.09 23.79
CA CYS A 447 -43.03 18.80 23.16
C CYS A 447 -44.52 18.45 22.99
N CYS A 448 -45.32 18.61 24.05
CA CYS A 448 -46.75 18.30 24.03
C CYS A 448 -47.50 19.15 23.00
N SER A 449 -47.23 20.46 22.95
CA SER A 449 -47.84 21.34 21.95
C SER A 449 -47.43 21.01 20.52
N ALA A 450 -46.20 20.54 20.30
CA ALA A 450 -45.69 20.24 18.96
C ALA A 450 -46.10 18.85 18.45
N LYS A 451 -46.22 17.86 19.33
CA LYS A 451 -46.41 16.44 18.96
C LYS A 451 -47.80 15.88 19.28
N PHE A 452 -48.50 16.48 20.25
CA PHE A 452 -49.78 15.99 20.74
C PHE A 452 -50.85 17.09 20.74
N GLY A 453 -51.02 17.80 19.62
CA GLY A 453 -52.02 18.87 19.49
C GLY A 453 -53.48 18.44 19.68
N TRP A 454 -53.75 17.13 19.65
CA TRP A 454 -55.06 16.53 19.92
C TRP A 454 -55.31 16.21 21.41
N ILE A 455 -54.28 16.32 22.26
CA ILE A 455 -54.38 16.19 23.72
C ILE A 455 -54.31 17.61 24.32
N ASN A 456 -55.07 17.86 25.38
CA ASN A 456 -54.90 19.08 26.16
C ASN A 456 -53.43 19.20 26.64
N LYS A 457 -52.79 20.35 26.39
CA LYS A 457 -51.36 20.60 26.70
C LYS A 457 -51.02 20.32 28.17
N ASP A 458 -51.89 20.73 29.09
CA ASP A 458 -51.68 20.56 30.53
C ASP A 458 -51.79 19.08 30.90
N LEU A 459 -52.75 18.37 30.29
CA LEU A 459 -52.92 16.92 30.49
C LEU A 459 -51.71 16.12 30.01
N CYS A 460 -51.25 16.37 28.78
CA CYS A 460 -50.06 15.74 28.24
C CYS A 460 -48.82 15.97 29.13
N THR A 461 -48.68 17.19 29.64
CA THR A 461 -47.56 17.56 30.52
C THR A 461 -47.66 16.85 31.87
N ALA A 462 -48.83 16.87 32.50
CA ALA A 462 -49.08 16.24 33.79
C ALA A 462 -48.89 14.72 33.73
N MET A 463 -49.47 14.03 32.74
CA MET A 463 -49.26 12.59 32.53
C MET A 463 -47.78 12.27 32.29
N GLY A 464 -47.05 13.15 31.58
CA GLY A 464 -45.61 13.01 31.34
C GLY A 464 -44.80 12.92 32.64
N THR A 465 -45.19 13.66 33.68
CA THR A 465 -44.55 13.66 35.00
C THR A 465 -45.27 12.76 36.02
N GLY A 466 -46.19 11.90 35.59
CA GLY A 466 -46.98 11.05 36.48
C GLY A 466 -47.93 11.82 37.42
N GLY A 467 -48.21 13.08 37.09
CA GLY A 467 -49.10 13.96 37.83
C GLY A 467 -50.51 14.04 37.23
N TYR A 468 -51.24 15.06 37.69
CA TYR A 468 -52.63 15.34 37.31
C TYR A 468 -52.81 16.85 37.11
N THR A 469 -53.74 17.25 36.26
CA THR A 469 -54.02 18.67 35.98
C THR A 469 -54.88 19.36 37.04
N ASN A 470 -55.60 18.59 37.86
CA ASN A 470 -56.65 19.05 38.78
C ASN A 470 -57.83 19.75 38.09
N LYS A 471 -57.94 19.65 36.76
CA LYS A 471 -59.07 20.13 35.96
C LYS A 471 -60.19 19.09 35.92
N TYR A 472 -61.36 19.48 35.44
CA TYR A 472 -62.55 18.64 35.36
C TYR A 472 -62.83 18.18 33.93
N TYR A 473 -63.23 16.93 33.77
CA TYR A 473 -63.73 16.35 32.52
C TYR A 473 -65.10 15.71 32.75
N VAL A 474 -65.92 15.65 31.70
CA VAL A 474 -67.28 15.11 31.78
C VAL A 474 -67.25 13.58 31.90
N ASP A 475 -68.07 13.06 32.81
CA ASP A 475 -68.46 11.66 32.88
C ASP A 475 -69.97 11.55 32.63
N TYR A 476 -70.30 11.21 31.39
CA TYR A 476 -71.69 11.07 30.94
C TYR A 476 -72.45 9.94 31.64
N GLN A 477 -71.76 8.91 32.15
CA GLN A 477 -72.42 7.79 32.81
C GLN A 477 -72.96 8.20 34.18
N SER A 478 -72.19 9.01 34.91
CA SER A 478 -72.59 9.51 36.21
C SER A 478 -73.33 10.85 36.15
N ASN A 479 -73.49 11.47 34.98
CA ASN A 479 -74.01 12.83 34.82
C ASN A 479 -73.30 13.81 35.77
N SER A 480 -71.97 13.70 35.85
CA SER A 480 -71.12 14.57 36.66
C SER A 480 -69.79 14.83 35.95
N CYS A 481 -69.03 15.79 36.45
CA CYS A 481 -67.69 16.07 35.99
C CYS A 481 -66.68 15.55 37.01
N LYS A 482 -65.81 14.64 36.57
CA LYS A 482 -64.74 14.08 37.39
C LYS A 482 -63.54 14.98 37.36
N GLN A 483 -62.83 15.06 38.49
CA GLN A 483 -61.58 15.79 38.56
C GLN A 483 -60.42 14.87 38.19
N ASP A 484 -59.53 15.39 37.35
CA ASP A 484 -58.24 14.79 37.04
C ASP A 484 -57.31 14.96 38.25
N CYS A 485 -57.35 13.98 39.15
CA CYS A 485 -56.56 13.90 40.37
C CYS A 485 -56.33 12.45 40.78
N ALA A 486 -55.39 12.23 41.72
CA ALA A 486 -55.12 10.91 42.27
C ALA A 486 -56.41 10.28 42.81
N ALA A 487 -56.70 9.03 42.44
CA ALA A 487 -57.95 8.35 42.83
C ALA A 487 -58.17 8.28 44.36
N ALA A 488 -57.08 8.34 45.15
CA ALA A 488 -57.15 8.36 46.61
C ALA A 488 -57.42 9.77 47.22
N ALA A 489 -57.42 10.84 46.42
CA ALA A 489 -57.49 12.22 46.92
C ALA A 489 -58.92 12.73 47.17
N GLY A 490 -59.97 11.98 46.81
CA GLY A 490 -61.34 12.37 47.07
C GLY A 490 -62.37 11.52 46.32
N THR A 491 -63.64 11.57 46.75
CA THR A 491 -64.77 10.84 46.14
C THR A 491 -65.10 11.28 44.71
N ASN A 492 -64.62 12.46 44.31
CA ASN A 492 -64.83 13.06 42.99
C ASN A 492 -63.61 12.93 42.05
N CYS A 493 -62.49 12.37 42.52
CA CYS A 493 -61.32 12.11 41.69
C CYS A 493 -61.58 10.93 40.75
N GLY A 494 -61.44 11.18 39.44
CA GLY A 494 -61.61 10.16 38.41
C GLY A 494 -60.29 9.58 37.88
N GLY A 495 -59.14 10.09 38.33
CA GLY A 495 -57.86 9.84 37.69
C GLY A 495 -57.70 10.65 36.40
N ASN A 496 -56.63 10.37 35.65
CA ASN A 496 -56.48 10.92 34.31
C ASN A 496 -57.65 10.46 33.42
N PRO A 497 -58.17 11.31 32.50
CA PRO A 497 -59.23 10.93 31.58
C PRO A 497 -58.82 9.72 30.72
N GLY A 498 -59.71 8.73 30.61
CA GLY A 498 -59.46 7.55 29.76
C GLY A 498 -59.34 7.90 28.28
N ASP A 499 -60.14 8.88 27.82
CA ASP A 499 -60.00 9.50 26.51
C ASP A 499 -59.23 10.82 26.64
N LYS A 500 -58.02 10.84 26.09
CA LYS A 500 -57.09 11.97 26.18
C LYS A 500 -57.48 13.17 25.31
N SER A 501 -58.48 13.02 24.44
CA SER A 501 -59.03 14.11 23.62
C SER A 501 -60.13 14.90 24.33
N MET A 502 -60.54 14.46 25.53
CA MET A 502 -61.58 15.14 26.30
C MET A 502 -61.18 16.59 26.64
N GLN A 503 -62.17 17.47 26.51
CA GLN A 503 -62.02 18.86 26.94
C GLN A 503 -61.94 18.93 28.46
N LEU A 504 -60.91 19.62 28.95
CA LEU A 504 -60.72 19.91 30.37
C LEU A 504 -61.24 21.31 30.71
N PHE A 505 -61.77 21.44 31.92
CA PHE A 505 -62.35 22.66 32.46
C PHE A 505 -61.73 23.01 33.80
N ASP A 506 -61.51 24.30 34.08
CA ASP A 506 -60.91 24.74 35.35
C ASP A 506 -61.81 24.49 36.57
N THR A 507 -63.13 24.41 36.36
CA THR A 507 -64.11 24.21 37.44
C THR A 507 -65.16 23.18 37.07
N ALA A 508 -65.71 22.50 38.09
CA ALA A 508 -66.84 21.60 37.95
C ALA A 508 -68.07 22.30 37.32
N ALA A 509 -68.37 23.53 37.73
CA ALA A 509 -69.49 24.30 37.21
C ALA A 509 -69.34 24.61 35.70
N ALA A 510 -68.14 25.00 35.26
CA ALA A 510 -67.86 25.23 33.84
C ALA A 510 -68.05 23.95 33.02
N CYS A 511 -67.53 22.83 33.51
CA CYS A 511 -67.72 21.52 32.87
C CYS A 511 -69.22 21.14 32.78
N CYS A 512 -69.97 21.24 33.90
CA CYS A 512 -71.40 20.95 33.93
C CYS A 512 -72.18 21.82 32.93
N SER A 513 -71.93 23.13 32.93
CA SER A 513 -72.58 24.05 31.98
C SER A 513 -72.27 23.79 30.52
N SER A 514 -71.06 23.31 30.22
CA SER A 514 -70.63 23.10 28.83
C SER A 514 -71.02 21.74 28.28
N LYS A 515 -71.00 20.69 29.12
CA LYS A 515 -71.17 19.30 28.67
C LYS A 515 -72.45 18.62 29.17
N LEU A 516 -73.05 19.12 30.24
CA LEU A 516 -74.19 18.52 30.94
C LEU A 516 -75.32 19.53 31.17
N SER A 517 -75.57 20.42 30.20
CA SER A 517 -76.60 21.47 30.32
C SER A 517 -78.03 20.94 30.51
N TYR A 518 -78.27 19.67 30.21
CA TYR A 518 -79.54 18.97 30.41
C TYR A 518 -79.74 18.47 31.86
N VAL A 519 -78.72 18.56 32.71
CA VAL A 519 -78.77 18.20 34.14
C VAL A 519 -78.96 19.47 34.97
N ASN A 520 -79.67 19.39 36.10
CA ASN A 520 -79.74 20.50 37.04
C ASN A 520 -78.32 20.92 37.47
N GLN A 521 -77.99 22.18 37.24
CA GLN A 521 -76.62 22.70 37.37
C GLN A 521 -76.08 22.67 38.81
N ALA A 522 -76.94 22.92 39.80
CA ALA A 522 -76.57 22.85 41.20
C ALA A 522 -76.30 21.38 41.60
N SER A 523 -77.16 20.46 41.19
CA SER A 523 -76.97 19.02 41.43
C SER A 523 -75.74 18.47 40.73
N CYS A 524 -75.49 18.85 39.46
CA CYS A 524 -74.30 18.45 38.72
C CYS A 524 -73.02 18.95 39.40
N THR A 525 -72.98 20.25 39.74
CA THR A 525 -71.82 20.87 40.38
C THR A 525 -71.54 20.21 41.73
N SER A 526 -72.56 20.05 42.59
CA SER A 526 -72.43 19.35 43.88
C SER A 526 -71.87 17.94 43.69
N LYS A 527 -72.48 17.15 42.80
CA LYS A 527 -72.03 15.77 42.54
C LYS A 527 -70.58 15.71 42.05
N SER A 528 -70.17 16.69 41.26
CA SER A 528 -68.82 16.82 40.69
C SER A 528 -67.77 17.28 41.70
N THR A 529 -68.17 17.97 42.78
CA THR A 529 -67.25 18.45 43.83
C THR A 529 -67.23 17.57 45.07
N THR A 530 -68.35 16.97 45.45
CA THR A 530 -68.48 16.20 46.71
C THR A 530 -68.68 14.70 46.50
N GLY A 531 -68.89 14.26 45.25
CA GLY A 531 -69.29 12.89 44.94
C GLY A 531 -70.77 12.60 45.23
N THR A 532 -71.51 13.54 45.80
CA THR A 532 -72.93 13.43 46.15
C THR A 532 -73.74 14.53 45.49
N ALA A 533 -74.80 14.15 44.78
CA ALA A 533 -75.78 15.13 44.33
C ALA A 533 -76.53 15.64 45.57
N THR A 534 -76.51 16.93 45.84
CA THR A 534 -77.57 17.53 46.65
C THR A 534 -78.89 17.23 45.95
N ALA A 535 -79.89 16.76 46.71
CA ALA A 535 -81.26 16.72 46.23
C ALA A 535 -81.54 18.08 45.58
N ALA A 536 -81.95 18.07 44.32
CA ALA A 536 -82.49 19.28 43.72
C ALA A 536 -83.51 19.82 44.71
N ALA A 537 -83.46 21.12 45.04
CA ALA A 537 -84.51 21.72 45.85
C ALA A 537 -85.84 21.24 45.24
N ALA A 538 -86.64 20.51 46.03
CA ALA A 538 -87.88 19.93 45.54
C ALA A 538 -88.61 21.04 44.79
N ALA A 539 -89.00 20.77 43.54
CA ALA A 539 -89.68 21.75 42.71
C ALA A 539 -90.87 22.27 43.53
N THR A 540 -90.70 23.47 44.07
CA THR A 540 -91.71 24.21 44.78
C THR A 540 -92.43 24.87 43.63
N GLY A 541 -93.56 24.30 43.21
CA GLY A 541 -94.34 24.83 42.10
C GLY A 541 -94.42 26.35 42.19
N SER A 542 -94.48 27.03 41.06
CA SER A 542 -94.34 28.49 40.95
C SER A 542 -95.32 29.29 41.82
N GLY A 543 -96.35 28.64 42.37
CA GLY A 543 -97.41 29.23 43.18
C GLY A 543 -98.41 30.02 42.33
N LYS A 544 -98.24 30.01 41.01
CA LYS A 544 -99.15 30.59 40.03
C LYS A 544 -100.22 29.57 39.64
N TRP A 545 -101.24 30.04 38.96
CA TRP A 545 -102.38 29.25 38.52
C TRP A 545 -102.27 28.96 37.02
N TYR A 546 -102.69 27.77 36.62
CA TYR A 546 -102.80 27.32 35.23
C TYR A 546 -104.14 26.59 35.03
N VAL A 547 -104.53 26.38 33.79
CA VAL A 547 -105.72 25.57 33.46
C VAL A 547 -105.32 24.11 33.36
N ASP A 548 -105.88 23.28 34.23
CA ASP A 548 -105.92 21.84 33.99
C ASP A 548 -107.09 21.57 33.04
N TRP A 549 -106.74 21.38 31.77
CA TRP A 549 -107.71 21.12 30.70
C TRP A 549 -108.42 19.78 30.85
N SER A 550 -107.85 18.82 31.59
CA SER A 550 -108.44 17.50 31.78
C SER A 550 -109.67 17.54 32.69
N ILE A 551 -109.71 18.51 33.62
CA ILE A 551 -110.86 18.77 34.48
C ILE A 551 -111.54 20.11 34.18
N SER A 552 -111.00 20.89 33.23
CA SER A 552 -111.45 22.23 32.86
C SER A 552 -111.57 23.17 34.07
N LYS A 553 -110.54 23.16 34.94
CA LYS A 553 -110.46 24.03 36.12
C LYS A 553 -109.11 24.74 36.20
N CYS A 554 -109.11 25.92 36.79
CA CYS A 554 -107.90 26.61 37.19
C CYS A 554 -107.36 26.03 38.50
N VAL A 555 -106.11 25.58 38.47
CA VAL A 555 -105.44 24.91 39.58
C VAL A 555 -104.08 25.57 39.84
N LYS A 556 -103.60 25.49 41.07
CA LYS A 556 -102.34 26.11 41.49
C LYS A 556 -101.18 25.15 41.24
N ASP A 557 -100.11 25.68 40.64
CA ASP A 557 -98.81 25.04 40.47
C ASP A 557 -98.12 24.92 41.84
N CYS A 558 -98.30 23.76 42.47
CA CYS A 558 -97.78 23.44 43.79
C CYS A 558 -97.70 21.93 44.04
N THR A 559 -97.07 21.54 45.14
CA THR A 559 -96.95 20.13 45.56
C THR A 559 -98.00 19.70 46.59
N SER A 560 -98.61 20.64 47.32
CA SER A 560 -99.70 20.39 48.27
C SER A 560 -100.44 21.69 48.65
N GLY A 561 -101.65 21.57 49.21
CA GLY A 561 -102.47 22.69 49.68
C GLY A 561 -103.83 22.81 48.98
N THR A 562 -104.66 23.77 49.43
CA THR A 562 -105.97 24.03 48.83
C THR A 562 -105.83 24.59 47.41
N GLY A 563 -106.62 24.06 46.47
CA GLY A 563 -106.58 24.44 45.05
C GLY A 563 -105.35 23.91 44.29
N CYS A 564 -104.61 22.97 44.87
CA CYS A 564 -103.37 22.47 44.28
C CYS A 564 -103.63 21.45 43.15
N GLY A 565 -103.11 21.74 41.95
CA GLY A 565 -103.26 20.90 40.76
C GLY A 565 -102.11 19.94 40.49
N GLY A 566 -101.03 20.05 41.27
CA GLY A 566 -99.74 19.45 40.93
C GLY A 566 -98.78 20.48 40.32
N LEU A 567 -97.62 20.01 39.89
CA LEU A 567 -96.64 20.86 39.22
C LEU A 567 -97.06 21.08 37.77
N ALA A 568 -97.10 22.34 37.34
CA ALA A 568 -97.44 22.68 35.97
C ALA A 568 -96.41 22.06 35.01
N GLU A 569 -96.91 21.33 34.01
CA GLU A 569 -96.06 20.77 32.97
C GLU A 569 -95.53 21.88 32.06
N THR A 570 -94.45 21.61 31.31
CA THR A 570 -93.79 22.63 30.48
C THR A 570 -94.66 23.27 29.38
N TRP A 571 -95.80 22.67 29.04
CA TRP A 571 -96.79 23.20 28.10
C TRP A 571 -97.97 23.91 28.78
N GLU A 572 -98.06 23.85 30.11
CA GLU A 572 -99.08 24.52 30.90
C GLU A 572 -98.55 25.87 31.35
N ASN A 573 -99.13 26.95 30.84
CA ASN A 573 -98.66 28.30 31.15
C ASN A 573 -99.15 28.73 32.54
N ALA A 574 -98.40 28.38 33.59
CA ALA A 574 -98.63 28.83 34.97
C ALA A 574 -98.23 30.30 35.14
N GLU A 575 -99.03 31.20 34.57
CA GLU A 575 -98.75 32.64 34.53
C GLU A 575 -99.67 33.46 35.44
N TYR A 576 -100.82 32.91 35.86
CA TYR A 576 -101.84 33.65 36.56
C TYR A 576 -101.56 33.76 38.07
N THR A 577 -101.70 34.95 38.63
CA THR A 577 -101.41 35.19 40.05
C THR A 577 -102.55 34.77 41.00
N SER A 578 -103.74 34.50 40.47
CA SER A 578 -104.92 34.02 41.23
C SER A 578 -105.78 33.11 40.36
N TRP A 579 -106.63 32.30 40.99
CA TRP A 579 -107.57 31.42 40.28
C TRP A 579 -108.59 32.23 39.48
N ASN A 580 -109.10 33.36 40.00
CA ASN A 580 -110.02 34.23 39.26
C ASN A 580 -109.38 34.75 37.97
N ALA A 581 -108.12 35.21 38.02
CA ALA A 581 -107.44 35.72 36.83
C ALA A 581 -107.25 34.64 35.77
N CYS A 582 -107.03 33.39 36.19
CA CYS A 582 -106.98 32.25 35.28
C CYS A 582 -108.37 31.93 34.68
N CYS A 583 -109.41 31.92 35.52
CA CYS A 583 -110.79 31.64 35.12
C CYS A 583 -111.32 32.67 34.11
N ASP A 584 -111.16 33.96 34.40
CA ASP A 584 -111.57 35.05 33.52
C ASP A 584 -110.83 34.99 32.17
N ALA A 585 -109.55 34.65 32.19
CA ALA A 585 -108.73 34.65 31.00
C ALA A 585 -108.91 33.42 30.11
N ARG A 586 -109.22 32.25 30.69
CA ARG A 586 -109.16 30.97 29.97
C ARG A 586 -110.39 30.08 30.08
N LEU A 587 -111.29 30.35 31.01
CA LEU A 587 -112.49 29.54 31.28
C LEU A 587 -113.73 30.41 31.52
N SER A 588 -113.85 31.56 30.86
CA SER A 588 -114.94 32.53 31.06
C SER A 588 -116.35 31.99 30.77
N TRP A 589 -116.46 30.81 30.18
CA TRP A 589 -117.71 30.09 29.92
C TRP A 589 -118.11 29.13 31.05
N VAL A 590 -117.24 28.89 32.04
CA VAL A 590 -117.51 28.09 33.23
C VAL A 590 -118.01 29.02 34.33
N LYS A 591 -119.02 28.60 35.11
CA LYS A 591 -119.50 29.39 36.25
C LYS A 591 -118.38 29.50 37.29
N ASP A 592 -118.24 30.68 37.91
CA ASP A 592 -117.14 31.01 38.82
C ASP A 592 -116.93 29.97 39.93
N ALA A 593 -118.03 29.49 40.54
CA ALA A 593 -118.01 28.47 41.59
C ALA A 593 -117.51 27.07 41.15
N ASP A 594 -117.55 26.79 39.83
CA ASP A 594 -117.13 25.51 39.26
C ASP A 594 -115.76 25.61 38.56
N CYS A 595 -115.21 26.82 38.42
CA CYS A 595 -114.04 27.10 37.59
C CYS A 595 -112.70 26.79 38.27
N HIS A 596 -112.66 26.65 39.60
CA HIS A 596 -111.43 26.33 40.32
C HIS A 596 -111.56 25.09 41.22
N LEU A 597 -110.42 24.58 41.68
CA LEU A 597 -110.31 23.55 42.73
C LEU A 597 -110.25 24.14 44.14
#